data_AF-A0A833XQA5-F1
#
_entry.id   AF-A0A833XQA5-F1
#
_cell.length_a   1.000
_cell.length_b   1.000
_cell.length_c   1.000
_cell.angle_alpha   90.00
_cell.angle_beta   90.00
_cell.angle_gamma   90.00
#
_symmetry.space_group_name_H-M   'P 1'
#
loop_
_entity.id
_entity.type
_entity.pdbx_description
1 polymer ?
#
loop_
_entity_poly.entity_id
_entity_poly.type
_entity_poly.pdbx_seq_one_letter_code
_entity_poly.pdbx_strand_id
1 'polypeptide(L)'
;MTRKKVNFAYIANDSARKATFKKRKKGLLKKMSELSTLCAVQTCAIIYSPYDPEPEVWPSPLGAQSVIARFKSMSKAEQSRKMVNQESFLGQRITKSEELLMKQHIENRESEMTQVMYRSLVMLMEKYII
;
A
#
# COMPACT_ATOMS: atom_id res chain seq x y z
N MET A 1 20.44 -12.42 -2.27
CA MET A 1 20.18 -11.08 -1.70
C MET A 1 18.78 -11.04 -1.11
N THR A 2 18.66 -10.83 0.20
CA THR A 2 17.35 -10.75 0.89
C THR A 2 16.60 -9.52 0.42
N ARG A 3 15.36 -9.70 -0.05
CA ARG A 3 14.53 -8.62 -0.58
C ARG A 3 14.12 -7.68 0.55
N LYS A 4 14.72 -6.49 0.62
CA LYS A 4 14.30 -5.44 1.58
C LYS A 4 12.83 -5.07 1.34
N LYS A 5 12.04 -5.00 2.41
CA LYS A 5 10.66 -4.50 2.37
C LYS A 5 10.67 -3.09 1.80
N VAL A 6 9.81 -2.83 0.81
CA VAL A 6 9.74 -1.53 0.14
C VAL A 6 8.74 -0.64 0.86
N ASN A 7 9.14 0.59 1.17
CA ASN A 7 8.22 1.60 1.70
C ASN A 7 7.34 2.13 0.57
N PHE A 8 6.03 2.20 0.78
CA PHE A 8 5.07 2.78 -0.17
C PHE A 8 5.06 4.32 -0.06
N ALA A 9 6.19 4.91 -0.40
CA ALA A 9 6.40 6.35 -0.47
C ALA A 9 6.94 6.73 -1.87
N TYR A 10 6.97 8.02 -2.18
CA TYR A 10 7.57 8.52 -3.40
C TYR A 10 9.06 8.14 -3.46
N ILE A 11 9.51 7.61 -4.61
CA ILE A 11 10.92 7.25 -4.80
C ILE A 11 11.66 8.50 -5.29
N ALA A 12 12.42 9.14 -4.40
CA ALA A 12 13.13 10.39 -4.71
C ALA A 12 14.17 10.22 -5.82
N ASN A 13 14.91 9.11 -5.84
CA ASN A 13 15.90 8.84 -6.87
C ASN A 13 15.23 8.55 -8.23
N ASP A 14 15.49 9.39 -9.22
CA ASP A 14 14.85 9.37 -10.54
C ASP A 14 15.09 8.09 -11.33
N SER A 15 16.34 7.62 -11.39
CA SER A 15 16.72 6.38 -12.09
C SER A 15 16.05 5.16 -11.46
N ALA A 16 16.06 5.08 -10.12
CA ALA A 16 15.39 4.02 -9.37
C ALA A 16 13.86 4.08 -9.54
N ARG A 17 13.29 5.30 -9.56
CA ARG A 17 11.85 5.53 -9.78
C ARG A 17 11.44 5.06 -11.18
N LYS A 18 12.19 5.43 -12.22
CA LYS A 18 11.94 5.04 -13.62
C LYS A 18 12.05 3.52 -13.81
N ALA A 19 13.10 2.89 -13.27
CA ALA A 19 13.26 1.44 -13.33
C ALA A 19 12.13 0.70 -12.59
N THR A 20 11.76 1.19 -11.40
CA THR A 20 10.64 0.63 -10.61
C THR A 20 9.31 0.81 -11.33
N PHE A 21 9.05 1.97 -11.93
CA PHE A 21 7.85 2.25 -12.72
C PHE A 21 7.71 1.26 -13.87
N LYS A 22 8.75 1.09 -14.71
CA LYS A 22 8.73 0.13 -15.82
C LYS A 22 8.44 -1.29 -15.36
N LYS A 23 9.09 -1.75 -14.29
CA LYS A 23 8.88 -3.10 -13.73
C LYS A 23 7.47 -3.28 -13.16
N ARG A 24 6.97 -2.31 -12.39
CA ARG A 24 5.63 -2.37 -11.78
C ARG A 24 4.52 -2.23 -12.81
N LYS A 25 4.66 -1.34 -13.81
CA LYS A 25 3.73 -1.21 -14.94
C LYS A 25 3.55 -2.54 -15.66
N LYS A 26 4.66 -3.19 -16.07
CA LYS A 26 4.62 -4.51 -16.70
C LYS A 26 3.97 -5.56 -15.81
N GLY A 27 4.30 -5.57 -14.51
CA GLY A 27 3.69 -6.49 -13.54
C GLY A 27 2.19 -6.29 -13.36
N LEU A 28 1.73 -5.03 -13.29
CA LEU A 28 0.33 -4.66 -13.18
C LEU A 28 -0.46 -5.14 -14.40
N LEU A 29 -0.01 -4.81 -15.61
CA LEU A 29 -0.67 -5.23 -16.85
C LEU A 29 -0.73 -6.75 -16.98
N LYS A 30 0.34 -7.46 -16.59
CA LYS A 30 0.34 -8.93 -16.54
C LYS A 30 -0.75 -9.45 -15.59
N LYS A 31 -0.83 -8.90 -14.37
CA LYS A 31 -1.84 -9.31 -13.39
C LYS A 31 -3.26 -9.01 -13.83
N MET A 32 -3.47 -7.92 -14.56
CA MET A 32 -4.77 -7.59 -15.15
C MET A 32 -5.16 -8.57 -16.25
N SER A 33 -4.22 -8.93 -17.13
CA SER A 33 -4.45 -9.97 -18.15
C SER A 33 -4.77 -11.34 -17.52
N GLU A 34 -4.01 -11.74 -16.49
CA GLU A 34 -4.27 -12.96 -15.71
C GLU A 34 -5.66 -12.92 -15.06
N LEU A 35 -6.02 -11.81 -14.40
CA LEU A 35 -7.33 -11.64 -13.77
C LEU A 35 -8.47 -11.70 -14.80
N SER A 36 -8.30 -11.04 -15.94
CA SER A 36 -9.29 -11.04 -17.01
C SER A 36 -9.51 -12.44 -17.57
N THR A 37 -8.42 -13.19 -17.77
CA THR A 37 -8.45 -14.54 -18.33
C THR A 37 -9.01 -15.56 -17.33
N LEU A 38 -8.51 -15.57 -16.10
CA LEU A 38 -8.84 -16.59 -15.11
C LEU A 38 -10.24 -16.42 -14.51
N CYS A 39 -10.70 -15.17 -14.38
CA CYS A 39 -11.99 -14.88 -13.76
C CYS A 39 -13.06 -14.45 -14.77
N ALA A 40 -12.75 -14.44 -16.07
CA ALA A 40 -13.65 -13.98 -17.14
C ALA A 40 -14.25 -12.58 -16.89
N VAL A 41 -13.47 -11.70 -16.26
CA VAL A 41 -13.88 -10.32 -15.97
C VAL A 41 -13.27 -9.36 -16.98
N GLN A 42 -14.05 -8.37 -17.44
CA GLN A 42 -13.48 -7.29 -18.25
C GLN A 42 -12.74 -6.31 -17.35
N THR A 43 -11.50 -6.00 -17.70
CA THR A 43 -10.64 -5.06 -16.97
C THR A 43 -9.98 -4.10 -17.95
N CYS A 44 -9.63 -2.90 -17.48
CA CYS A 44 -8.89 -1.92 -18.27
C CYS A 44 -7.98 -1.08 -17.37
N ALA A 45 -6.89 -0.56 -17.93
CA ALA A 45 -6.01 0.38 -17.25
C ALA A 45 -5.66 1.54 -18.17
N ILE A 46 -5.56 2.72 -17.55
CA ILE A 46 -5.03 3.94 -18.15
C ILE A 46 -3.92 4.42 -17.22
N ILE A 47 -2.68 4.43 -17.70
CA ILE A 47 -1.49 4.72 -16.88
C ILE A 47 -0.75 5.90 -17.48
N TYR A 48 -0.76 7.02 -16.77
CA TYR A 48 0.04 8.19 -17.09
C TYR A 48 1.45 8.06 -16.52
N SER A 49 2.42 8.61 -17.24
CA SER A 49 3.84 8.49 -16.96
C SER A 49 4.50 9.82 -17.26
N PRO A 50 5.42 10.34 -16.41
CA PRO A 50 6.24 11.49 -16.78
C PRO A 50 7.34 11.11 -17.79
N TYR A 51 7.47 9.83 -18.14
CA TYR A 51 8.52 9.32 -19.01
C TYR A 51 8.06 9.08 -20.46
N ASP A 52 6.75 9.14 -20.69
CA ASP A 52 6.12 8.83 -21.96
C ASP A 52 5.08 9.94 -22.24
N PRO A 53 5.01 10.48 -23.47
CA PRO A 53 4.10 11.58 -23.79
C PRO A 53 2.63 11.15 -23.81
N GLU A 54 2.37 9.90 -24.17
CA GLU A 54 1.02 9.32 -24.22
C GLU A 54 0.80 8.34 -23.05
N PRO A 55 -0.44 8.22 -22.54
CA PRO A 55 -0.76 7.22 -21.55
C PRO A 55 -0.71 5.83 -22.15
N GLU A 56 -0.26 4.87 -21.34
CA GLU A 56 -0.44 3.46 -21.65
C GLU A 56 -1.91 3.09 -21.42
N VAL A 57 -2.60 2.65 -22.49
CA VAL A 57 -3.99 2.21 -22.43
C VAL A 57 -4.09 0.74 -22.76
N TRP A 58 -4.57 -0.06 -21.80
CA TRP A 58 -4.73 -1.50 -21.94
C TRP A 58 -6.19 -1.92 -21.72
N PRO A 59 -6.72 -2.91 -22.48
CA PRO A 59 -6.04 -3.71 -23.51
C PRO A 59 -5.85 -2.99 -24.85
N SER A 60 -6.72 -2.03 -25.14
CA SER A 60 -6.64 -1.10 -26.25
C SER A 60 -7.49 0.13 -25.91
N PRO A 61 -7.35 1.27 -26.64
CA PRO A 61 -8.21 2.44 -26.42
C PRO A 61 -9.70 2.11 -26.48
N LEU A 62 -10.15 1.38 -27.51
CA LEU A 62 -11.55 0.96 -27.66
C LEU A 62 -11.98 -0.03 -26.57
N GLY A 63 -11.11 -0.98 -26.21
CA GLY A 63 -11.40 -1.95 -25.15
C GLY A 63 -11.58 -1.27 -23.80
N ALA A 64 -10.70 -0.34 -23.44
CA ALA A 64 -10.81 0.45 -22.23
C ALA A 64 -12.07 1.33 -22.23
N GLN A 65 -12.39 1.97 -23.36
CA GLN A 65 -13.60 2.76 -23.50
C GLN A 65 -14.87 1.94 -23.28
N SER A 66 -14.92 0.71 -23.81
CA SER A 66 -16.04 -0.22 -23.60
C SER A 66 -16.24 -0.57 -22.12
N VAL A 67 -15.15 -0.89 -21.41
CA VAL A 67 -15.19 -1.19 -19.97
C VAL A 67 -15.67 0.03 -19.17
N ILE A 68 -15.18 1.23 -19.50
CA ILE A 68 -15.57 2.48 -18.84
C ILE A 68 -17.04 2.81 -19.12
N ALA A 69 -17.50 2.67 -20.36
CA ALA A 69 -18.90 2.91 -20.73
C ALA A 69 -19.84 1.99 -19.94
N ARG A 70 -19.51 0.70 -19.86
CA ARG A 70 -20.26 -0.28 -19.06
C ARG A 70 -20.25 0.06 -17.57
N PHE A 71 -19.13 0.53 -17.02
CA PHE A 71 -19.08 0.99 -15.64
C PHE A 71 -19.98 2.21 -15.41
N LYS A 72 -19.96 3.19 -16.32
CA LYS A 72 -20.77 4.40 -16.25
C LYS A 72 -22.27 4.13 -16.37
N SER A 73 -22.68 3.05 -17.05
CA SER A 73 -24.08 2.66 -17.17
C SER A 73 -24.63 1.93 -15.92
N MET A 74 -23.78 1.54 -14.97
CA MET A 74 -24.23 0.91 -13.71
C MET A 74 -24.85 1.94 -12.75
N SER A 75 -25.66 1.49 -11.80
CA SER A 75 -26.18 2.37 -10.75
C SER A 75 -25.06 2.93 -9.86
N LYS A 76 -25.30 4.06 -9.19
CA LYS A 76 -24.32 4.65 -8.26
C LYS A 76 -23.95 3.73 -7.10
N ALA A 77 -24.91 2.92 -6.62
CA ALA A 77 -24.67 1.93 -5.58
C ALA A 77 -23.75 0.80 -6.06
N GLU A 78 -23.90 0.35 -7.31
CA GLU A 78 -23.01 -0.66 -7.91
C GLU A 78 -21.63 -0.11 -8.21
N GLN A 79 -21.55 1.11 -8.74
CA GLN A 79 -20.28 1.79 -9.00
C GLN A 79 -19.44 1.91 -7.72
N SER A 80 -20.08 2.22 -6.58
CA SER A 80 -19.40 2.48 -5.31
C SER A 80 -19.11 1.24 -4.46
N ARG A 81 -19.83 0.12 -4.66
CA ARG A 81 -19.81 -1.07 -3.78
C ARG A 81 -18.41 -1.58 -3.41
N LYS A 82 -17.44 -1.49 -4.32
CA LYS A 82 -16.04 -1.87 -4.10
C LYS A 82 -15.05 -0.90 -4.75
N MET A 83 -15.47 0.35 -4.96
CA MET A 83 -14.59 1.36 -5.52
C MET A 83 -13.55 1.76 -4.49
N VAL A 84 -12.28 1.65 -4.87
CA VAL A 84 -11.17 2.24 -4.10
C VAL A 84 -10.64 3.40 -4.92
N ASN A 85 -10.62 4.57 -4.32
CA ASN A 85 -9.98 5.76 -4.88
C ASN A 85 -8.75 6.13 -4.04
N GLN A 86 -8.00 7.15 -4.48
CA GLN A 86 -6.79 7.56 -3.79
C GLN A 86 -7.06 8.03 -2.36
N GLU A 87 -8.15 8.77 -2.13
CA GLU A 87 -8.53 9.28 -0.82
C GLU A 87 -8.85 8.16 0.18
N SER A 88 -9.76 7.25 -0.17
CA SER A 88 -10.11 6.08 0.65
C SER A 88 -8.91 5.18 0.90
N PHE A 89 -8.04 4.98 -0.09
CA PHE A 89 -6.79 4.23 0.09
C PHE A 89 -5.84 4.90 1.08
N LEU A 90 -5.66 6.22 0.98
CA LEU A 90 -4.84 6.98 1.92
C LEU A 90 -5.43 6.95 3.33
N GLY A 91 -6.75 7.11 3.46
CA GLY A 91 -7.45 6.98 4.74
C GLY A 91 -7.19 5.63 5.42
N GLN A 92 -7.36 4.51 4.69
CA GLN A 92 -7.04 3.17 5.21
C GLN A 92 -5.58 3.04 5.67
N ARG A 93 -4.64 3.68 4.96
CA ARG A 93 -3.23 3.66 5.34
C ARG A 93 -2.93 4.49 6.58
N ILE A 94 -3.60 5.61 6.75
CA ILE A 94 -3.47 6.46 7.93
C ILE A 94 -3.96 5.68 9.16
N THR A 95 -5.18 5.13 9.10
CA THR A 95 -5.73 4.32 10.19
C THR A 95 -4.80 3.17 10.57
N LYS A 96 -4.28 2.44 9.59
CA LYS A 96 -3.32 1.36 9.85
C LYS A 96 -2.01 1.85 10.50
N SER A 97 -1.56 3.06 10.15
CA SER A 97 -0.38 3.65 10.77
C SER A 97 -0.66 4.07 12.21
N GLU A 98 -1.84 4.59 12.49
CA GLU A 98 -2.30 4.95 13.84
C GLU A 98 -2.42 3.71 14.74
N GLU A 99 -2.98 2.61 14.23
CA GLU A 99 -3.04 1.33 14.95
C GLU A 99 -1.64 0.81 15.33
N LEU A 100 -0.69 0.87 14.40
CA LEU A 100 0.69 0.45 14.66
C LEU A 100 1.38 1.37 15.69
N LEU A 101 1.11 2.67 15.63
CA LEU A 101 1.63 3.63 16.58
C LEU A 101 1.07 3.39 17.99
N MET A 102 -0.23 3.12 18.11
CA MET A 102 -0.86 2.78 19.39
C MET A 102 -0.26 1.51 19.99
N LYS A 103 -0.05 0.47 19.17
CA LYS A 103 0.62 -0.76 19.60
C LYS A 103 2.04 -0.49 20.10
N GLN A 104 2.81 0.33 19.38
CA GLN A 104 4.15 0.72 19.80
C GLN A 104 4.16 1.46 21.14
N HIS A 105 3.17 2.34 21.39
CA HIS A 105 3.07 3.03 22.69
C HIS A 105 2.81 2.06 23.85
N ILE A 106 1.99 1.03 23.64
CA ILE A 106 1.74 0.00 24.65
C ILE A 106 3.04 -0.77 24.94
N GLU A 107 3.73 -1.25 23.90
CA GLU A 107 5.00 -1.98 24.04
C GLU A 107 6.09 -1.14 24.72
N ASN A 108 6.16 0.16 24.42
CA ASN A 108 7.08 1.07 25.07
C ASN A 108 6.76 1.21 26.56
N ARG A 109 5.48 1.36 26.92
CA ARG A 109 5.05 1.47 28.33
C ARG A 109 5.34 0.21 29.13
N GLU A 110 5.13 -0.96 28.56
CA GLU A 110 5.47 -2.25 29.18
C GLU A 110 6.99 -2.36 29.40
N SER A 111 7.77 -1.95 28.42
CA SER A 111 9.24 -1.92 28.50
C SER A 111 9.73 -0.95 29.59
N GLU A 112 9.16 0.25 29.67
CA GLU A 112 9.45 1.24 30.71
C GLU A 112 9.12 0.72 32.11
N MET A 113 7.94 0.12 32.30
CA MET A 113 7.55 -0.46 33.58
C MET A 113 8.49 -1.57 34.01
N THR A 114 8.90 -2.44 33.08
CA THR A 114 9.87 -3.50 33.33
C THR A 114 11.22 -2.94 33.76
N GLN A 115 11.70 -1.88 33.09
CA GLN A 115 12.95 -1.23 33.48
C GLN A 115 12.89 -0.61 34.88
N VAL A 116 11.77 0.06 35.22
CA VAL A 116 11.58 0.64 36.56
C VAL A 116 11.56 -0.46 37.63
N MET A 117 10.82 -1.54 37.42
CA MET A 117 10.77 -2.67 38.35
C MET A 117 12.16 -3.27 38.58
N TYR A 118 12.93 -3.49 37.51
CA TYR A 118 14.29 -4.02 37.62
C TYR A 118 15.20 -3.09 38.42
N ARG A 119 15.16 -1.76 38.16
CA ARG A 119 15.93 -0.78 38.93
C ARG A 119 15.56 -0.78 40.42
N SER A 120 14.26 -0.85 40.73
CA SER A 120 13.79 -0.92 42.13
C SER A 120 14.28 -2.18 42.84
N LEU A 121 14.26 -3.34 42.17
CA LEU A 121 14.76 -4.59 42.72
C LEU A 121 16.27 -4.51 43.00
N VAL A 122 17.06 -3.98 42.06
CA VAL A 122 18.50 -3.79 42.26
C VAL A 122 18.77 -2.86 43.45
N MET A 123 18.08 -1.72 43.54
CA MET A 123 18.22 -0.80 44.68
C MET A 123 17.83 -1.44 46.01
N LEU A 124 16.83 -2.32 46.03
CA LEU A 124 16.47 -3.07 47.23
C LEU A 124 17.57 -4.07 47.60
N MET A 125 18.08 -4.84 46.64
CA MET A 125 19.16 -5.81 46.89
C MET A 125 20.43 -5.13 47.42
N GLU A 126 20.81 -3.98 46.87
CA GLU A 126 21.96 -3.19 47.36
C GLU A 126 21.77 -2.71 48.80
N LYS A 127 20.53 -2.37 49.21
CA LYS A 127 20.23 -1.96 50.59
C LYS A 127 20.24 -3.09 51.62
N TYR A 128 20.07 -4.35 51.21
CA TYR A 128 20.04 -5.50 52.12
C TYR A 128 21.41 -6.22 52.20
N ILE A 129 22.40 -5.83 51.39
CA ILE A 129 23.74 -6.44 51.34
C ILE A 129 24.79 -5.61 52.11
N ILE A 130 24.46 -4.40 52.56
CA ILE A 130 25.28 -3.54 53.45
C ILE A 130 24.64 -3.49 54.83
#